data_AF-A0A7C2S570-F1
#
_entry.id   AF-A0A7C2S570-F1
#
_cell.length_a   1.000
_cell.length_b   1.000
_cell.length_c   1.000
_cell.angle_alpha   90.00
_cell.angle_beta   90.00
_cell.angle_gamma   90.00
#
_symmetry.space_group_name_H-M   'P 1'
#
loop_
_entity.id
_entity.type
_entity.pdbx_description
1 polymer ?
#
loop_
_entity_poly.entity_id
_entity_poly.type
_entity_poly.pdbx_seq_one_letter_code
_entity_poly.pdbx_strand_id
1 'polypeptide(L)'
;MDETEADRILAHPSRIKQHLASSLIGDPATDAAALVDLLEREPALHLRPMARLASLEAIFPRARETLVLIERRIVSSSIPLPASQNGMLDVHGRLAQALLDLYQQVIEGLRDAREPWWGTSPRLVALTRAADVLILIGRLRRVAYLDLPQAFWRSFHALLLEGERTRHLEKHLEASE
;
A
#
# COMPACT_ATOMS: atom_id res chain seq x y z
N MET A 1 -16.94 17.80 17.98
CA MET A 1 -15.71 16.99 18.02
C MET A 1 -14.64 17.80 17.36
N ASP A 2 -13.55 18.11 18.06
CA ASP A 2 -12.38 18.73 17.44
C ASP A 2 -11.74 17.70 16.50
N GLU A 3 -11.57 18.05 15.23
CA GLU A 3 -10.77 17.27 14.29
C GLU A 3 -9.35 17.13 14.85
N THR A 4 -8.87 15.89 14.98
CA THR A 4 -7.49 15.64 15.38
C THR A 4 -6.54 16.12 14.30
N GLU A 5 -5.30 16.46 14.66
CA GLU A 5 -4.28 16.87 13.69
C GLU A 5 -4.07 15.82 12.59
N ALA A 6 -4.24 14.53 12.92
CA ALA A 6 -4.19 13.44 11.95
C ALA A 6 -5.37 13.44 10.97
N ASP A 7 -6.57 13.81 11.41
CA ASP A 7 -7.74 13.96 10.52
C ASP A 7 -7.44 15.03 9.46
N ARG A 8 -6.84 16.14 9.89
CA ARG A 8 -6.45 17.26 9.03
C ARG A 8 -5.33 16.93 8.06
N ILE A 9 -4.41 16.03 8.43
CA ILE A 9 -3.33 15.53 7.57
C ILE A 9 -3.91 14.58 6.52
N LEU A 10 -4.71 13.60 6.94
CA LEU A 10 -5.28 12.56 6.08
C LEU A 10 -6.32 13.08 5.08
N ALA A 11 -6.96 14.23 5.36
CA ALA A 11 -7.92 14.84 4.45
C ALA A 11 -7.30 15.38 3.14
N HIS A 12 -5.97 15.62 3.09
CA HIS A 12 -5.33 16.26 1.94
C HIS A 12 -3.98 15.62 1.57
N PRO A 13 -3.81 15.10 0.33
CA PRO A 13 -2.55 14.50 -0.13
C PRO A 13 -1.32 15.41 0.00
N SER A 14 -1.49 16.72 -0.16
CA SER A 14 -0.41 17.70 0.03
C SER A 14 0.07 17.78 1.47
N ARG A 15 -0.85 17.70 2.44
CA ARG A 15 -0.53 17.70 3.87
C ARG A 15 0.12 16.39 4.30
N ILE A 16 -0.32 15.25 3.75
CA ILE A 16 0.37 13.97 3.92
C ILE A 16 1.82 14.11 3.48
N LYS A 17 2.07 14.61 2.26
CA LYS A 17 3.45 14.80 1.75
C LYS A 17 4.28 15.71 2.65
N GLN A 18 3.72 16.81 3.13
CA GLN A 18 4.40 17.73 4.05
C GLN A 18 4.72 17.07 5.39
N HIS A 19 3.75 16.34 5.96
CA HIS A 19 3.92 15.59 7.19
C HIS A 19 5.02 14.54 7.06
N LEU A 20 4.96 13.71 6.01
CA LEU A 20 5.99 12.69 5.75
C LEU A 20 7.38 13.31 5.54
N ALA A 21 7.46 14.50 4.96
CA ALA A 21 8.73 15.21 4.79
C ALA A 21 9.29 15.78 6.10
N SER A 22 8.44 16.06 7.10
CA SER A 22 8.85 16.65 8.38
C SER A 22 8.97 15.65 9.54
N SER A 23 8.25 14.53 9.48
CA SER A 23 8.16 13.56 10.58
C SER A 23 9.11 12.38 10.42
N LEU A 24 9.52 12.05 9.19
CA LEU A 24 10.34 10.89 8.91
C LEU A 24 11.82 11.24 9.02
N ILE A 25 12.55 10.40 9.75
CA ILE A 25 13.95 10.66 10.11
C ILE A 25 14.93 9.78 9.32
N GLY A 26 14.41 8.90 8.46
CA GLY A 26 15.23 8.02 7.61
C GLY A 26 15.63 6.69 8.28
N ASP A 27 15.17 6.43 9.50
CA ASP A 27 15.25 5.10 10.10
C ASP A 27 14.06 4.24 9.62
N PRO A 28 14.28 3.12 8.90
CA PRO A 28 13.20 2.36 8.30
C PRO A 28 12.18 1.82 9.30
N ALA A 29 12.60 1.42 10.51
CA ALA A 29 11.68 0.87 11.51
C ALA A 29 10.79 1.95 12.12
N THR A 30 11.37 3.09 12.48
CA THR A 30 10.65 4.25 12.99
C THR A 30 9.70 4.81 11.93
N ASP A 31 10.19 4.96 10.70
CA ASP A 31 9.39 5.45 9.58
C ASP A 31 8.23 4.49 9.25
N ALA A 32 8.47 3.16 9.30
CA ALA A 32 7.42 2.16 9.10
C ALA A 32 6.33 2.25 10.17
N ALA A 33 6.71 2.38 11.44
CA ALA A 33 5.77 2.50 12.55
C ALA A 33 4.88 3.74 12.40
N ALA A 34 5.48 4.89 12.09
CA ALA A 34 4.74 6.13 11.85
C ALA A 34 3.75 6.01 10.68
N LEU A 35 4.14 5.32 9.60
CA LEU A 35 3.28 5.05 8.46
C LEU A 35 2.13 4.10 8.80
N VAL A 36 2.39 3.04 9.58
CA VAL A 36 1.35 2.12 10.09
C VAL A 36 0.34 2.91 10.92
N ASP A 37 0.81 3.70 11.87
CA ASP A 37 -0.04 4.53 12.73
C ASP A 37 -0.88 5.52 11.92
N LEU A 38 -0.38 6.01 10.77
CA LEU A 38 -1.13 6.89 9.90
C LEU A 38 -2.22 6.15 9.11
N LEU A 39 -1.94 4.93 8.64
CA LEU A 39 -2.83 4.11 7.81
C LEU A 39 -3.92 3.40 8.62
N GLU A 40 -3.61 2.97 9.85
CA GLU A 40 -4.56 2.27 10.72
C GLU A 40 -5.52 3.21 11.45
N ARG A 41 -5.31 4.53 11.38
CA ARG A 41 -6.21 5.53 11.99
C ARG A 41 -7.57 5.60 11.28
N GLU A 42 -8.62 5.76 12.07
CA GLU A 42 -10.03 5.82 11.62
C GLU A 42 -10.31 6.77 10.44
N PRO A 43 -9.76 7.99 10.34
CA PRO A 43 -10.06 8.89 9.23
C PRO A 43 -9.65 8.32 7.86
N ALA A 44 -8.51 7.63 7.77
CA ALA A 44 -8.06 6.98 6.53
C ALA A 44 -9.06 5.90 6.09
N LEU A 45 -9.65 5.19 7.05
CA LEU A 45 -10.64 4.12 6.85
C LEU A 45 -12.02 4.66 6.40
N HIS A 46 -12.31 5.94 6.64
CA HIS A 46 -13.61 6.54 6.31
C HIS A 46 -13.60 7.44 5.06
N LEU A 47 -12.45 7.70 4.46
CA LEU A 47 -12.36 8.46 3.20
C LEU A 47 -13.15 7.80 2.07
N ARG A 48 -13.78 8.60 1.19
CA ARG A 48 -14.36 8.08 -0.06
C ARG A 48 -13.27 7.42 -0.92
N PRO A 49 -13.59 6.42 -1.77
CA PRO A 49 -12.59 5.64 -2.50
C PRO A 49 -11.55 6.48 -3.25
N MET A 50 -11.97 7.53 -3.97
CA MET A 50 -11.05 8.43 -4.69
C MET A 50 -10.13 9.25 -3.78
N ALA A 51 -10.66 9.77 -2.67
CA ALA A 51 -9.86 10.54 -1.70
C ALA A 51 -8.87 9.63 -0.96
N ARG A 52 -9.30 8.40 -0.66
CA ARG A 52 -8.45 7.35 -0.10
C ARG A 52 -7.33 6.99 -1.06
N LEU A 53 -7.62 6.76 -2.34
CA LEU A 53 -6.60 6.49 -3.36
C LEU A 53 -5.58 7.62 -3.46
N ALA A 54 -6.03 8.88 -3.51
CA ALA A 54 -5.13 10.03 -3.59
C ALA A 54 -4.21 10.13 -2.35
N SER A 55 -4.72 9.76 -1.17
CA SER A 55 -3.95 9.72 0.07
C SER A 55 -2.95 8.56 0.07
N LEU A 56 -3.36 7.38 -0.38
CA LEU A 56 -2.48 6.22 -0.53
C LEU A 56 -1.35 6.51 -1.53
N GLU A 57 -1.62 7.13 -2.66
CA GLU A 57 -0.58 7.51 -3.63
C GLU A 57 0.41 8.56 -3.09
N ALA A 58 0.01 9.37 -2.10
CA ALA A 58 0.94 10.25 -1.40
C ALA A 58 1.84 9.49 -0.42
N ILE A 59 1.33 8.43 0.21
CA ILE A 59 2.04 7.60 1.20
C ILE A 59 2.96 6.58 0.51
N PHE A 60 2.50 6.03 -0.62
CA PHE A 60 3.06 4.85 -1.25
C PHE A 60 4.55 4.95 -1.59
N PRO A 61 5.08 6.05 -2.17
CA PRO A 61 6.49 6.13 -2.52
C PRO A 61 7.40 5.87 -1.32
N ARG A 62 7.03 6.44 -0.17
CA ARG A 62 7.81 6.33 1.06
C ARG A 62 7.63 4.98 1.73
N ALA A 63 6.40 4.48 1.81
CA ALA A 63 6.16 3.14 2.34
C ALA A 63 6.88 2.06 1.53
N ARG A 64 6.88 2.18 0.19
CA ARG A 64 7.65 1.31 -0.71
C ARG A 64 9.15 1.40 -0.44
N GLU A 65 9.70 2.60 -0.28
CA GLU A 65 11.11 2.79 0.05
C GLU A 65 11.48 2.06 1.35
N THR A 66 10.69 2.25 2.40
CA THR A 66 10.88 1.58 3.69
C THR A 66 10.85 0.05 3.57
N LEU A 67 9.87 -0.49 2.84
CA LEU A 67 9.76 -1.95 2.57
C LEU A 67 10.94 -2.50 1.76
N VAL A 68 11.43 -1.75 0.77
CA VAL A 68 12.60 -2.16 -0.04
C VAL A 68 13.90 -2.07 0.76
N LEU A 69 14.06 -1.07 1.62
CA LEU A 69 15.24 -0.90 2.46
C LEU A 69 15.38 -2.04 3.47
N ILE A 70 14.29 -2.44 4.12
CA ILE A 70 14.32 -3.59 5.03
C ILE A 70 14.63 -4.89 4.28
N GLU A 71 14.06 -5.11 3.10
CA GLU A 71 14.39 -6.28 2.28
C GLU A 71 15.90 -6.35 1.99
N ARG A 72 16.48 -5.24 1.52
CA ARG A 72 17.93 -5.16 1.25
C ARG A 72 18.76 -5.43 2.50
N ARG A 73 18.35 -4.87 3.65
CA ARG A 73 19.04 -5.07 4.92
C ARG A 73 19.05 -6.54 5.34
N ILE A 74 17.94 -7.26 5.13
CA ILE A 74 17.85 -8.69 5.42
C ILE A 74 18.76 -9.48 4.47
N VAL A 75 18.67 -9.23 3.17
CA VAL A 75 19.48 -9.91 2.14
C VAL A 75 20.98 -9.68 2.35
N SER A 76 21.38 -8.47 2.75
CA SER A 76 22.78 -8.14 3.04
C SER A 76 23.26 -8.66 4.39
N SER A 77 22.37 -9.09 5.28
CA SER A 77 22.77 -9.69 6.54
C SER A 77 23.19 -11.14 6.31
N SER A 78 24.48 -11.43 6.48
CA SER A 78 25.03 -12.79 6.36
C SER A 78 24.64 -13.72 7.53
N ILE A 79 23.94 -13.19 8.52
CA ILE A 79 23.56 -13.87 9.75
C ILE A 79 22.03 -13.93 9.78
N PRO A 80 21.41 -15.08 10.10
CA PRO A 80 19.97 -15.15 10.31
C PRO A 80 19.54 -14.10 11.33
N LEU A 81 18.47 -13.36 11.00
CA LEU A 81 18.01 -12.23 11.80
C LEU A 81 17.82 -12.67 13.27
N PRO A 82 18.49 -12.03 14.24
CA PRO A 82 18.26 -12.35 15.65
C PRO A 82 16.81 -12.06 16.03
N ALA A 83 16.27 -12.77 17.02
CA ALA A 83 14.87 -12.64 17.45
C ALA A 83 14.43 -11.21 17.78
N SER A 84 15.37 -10.32 18.15
CA SER A 84 15.13 -8.89 18.35
C SER A 84 14.78 -8.12 17.06
N GLN A 85 15.14 -8.64 15.88
CA GLN A 85 14.78 -8.08 14.57
C GLN A 85 13.44 -8.63 14.04
N ASN A 86 12.80 -9.59 14.73
CA ASN A 86 11.43 -10.01 14.41
C ASN A 86 10.44 -8.85 14.58
N GLY A 87 10.59 -8.02 15.63
CA GLY A 87 9.73 -6.85 15.82
C GLY A 87 9.84 -5.85 14.66
N MET A 88 11.00 -5.74 14.02
CA MET A 88 11.19 -4.91 12.83
C MET A 88 10.47 -5.53 11.62
N LEU A 89 10.60 -6.85 11.40
CA LEU A 89 9.85 -7.56 10.37
C LEU A 89 8.34 -7.43 10.55
N ASP A 90 7.86 -7.49 11.80
CA ASP A 90 6.45 -7.40 12.14
C ASP A 90 5.88 -6.04 11.78
N VAL A 91 6.57 -4.94 12.11
CA VAL A 91 6.13 -3.57 11.77
C VAL A 91 6.08 -3.37 10.25
N HIS A 92 7.07 -3.85 9.51
CA HIS A 92 7.07 -3.75 8.04
C HIS A 92 6.02 -4.67 7.40
N GLY A 93 5.79 -5.85 7.98
CA GLY A 93 4.71 -6.75 7.59
C GLY A 93 3.34 -6.10 7.79
N ARG A 94 3.12 -5.43 8.93
CA ARG A 94 1.91 -4.64 9.22
C ARG A 94 1.74 -3.48 8.24
N LEU A 95 2.80 -2.73 7.94
CA LEU A 95 2.75 -1.66 6.94
C LEU A 95 2.28 -2.17 5.57
N ALA A 96 2.89 -3.25 5.10
CA ALA A 96 2.54 -3.82 3.82
C ALA A 96 1.09 -4.36 3.82
N GLN A 97 0.66 -4.99 4.91
CA GLN A 97 -0.71 -5.48 5.02
C GLN A 97 -1.73 -4.34 5.04
N ALA A 98 -1.49 -3.28 5.83
CA ALA A 98 -2.37 -2.11 5.91
C ALA A 98 -2.53 -1.44 4.53
N LEU A 99 -1.45 -1.30 3.78
CA LEU A 99 -1.51 -0.82 2.39
C LEU A 99 -2.37 -1.72 1.51
N LEU A 100 -2.14 -3.04 1.55
CA LEU A 100 -2.89 -3.99 0.73
C LEU A 100 -4.39 -3.93 1.03
N ASP A 101 -4.76 -3.93 2.31
CA ASP A 101 -6.15 -3.88 2.75
C ASP A 101 -6.84 -2.59 2.28
N LEU A 102 -6.16 -1.45 2.43
CA LEU A 102 -6.69 -0.16 1.99
C LEU A 102 -6.82 -0.06 0.47
N TYR A 103 -5.85 -0.56 -0.31
CA TYR A 103 -5.99 -0.61 -1.77
C TYR A 103 -7.11 -1.57 -2.20
N GLN A 104 -7.28 -2.72 -1.55
CA GLN A 104 -8.40 -3.63 -1.82
C GLN A 104 -9.76 -2.97 -1.59
N GLN A 105 -9.91 -2.22 -0.49
CA GLN A 105 -11.13 -1.44 -0.24
C GLN A 105 -11.35 -0.35 -1.28
N VAL A 106 -10.28 0.31 -1.78
CA VAL A 106 -10.39 1.26 -2.89
C VAL A 106 -10.86 0.57 -4.16
N ILE A 107 -10.28 -0.58 -4.52
CA ILE A 107 -10.65 -1.35 -5.71
C ILE A 107 -12.14 -1.73 -5.65
N GLU A 108 -12.59 -2.24 -4.51
CA GLU A 108 -13.99 -2.60 -4.29
C GLU A 108 -14.91 -1.38 -4.38
N GLY A 109 -14.54 -0.26 -3.72
CA GLY A 109 -15.32 0.97 -3.76
C GLY A 109 -15.35 1.68 -5.12
N LEU A 110 -14.42 1.35 -6.03
CA LEU A 110 -14.39 1.88 -7.41
C LEU A 110 -15.03 0.93 -8.43
N ARG A 111 -15.43 -0.28 -8.03
CA ARG A 111 -15.96 -1.32 -8.93
C ARG A 111 -17.15 -0.87 -9.77
N ASP A 112 -18.02 -0.04 -9.18
CA ASP A 112 -19.25 0.45 -9.82
C ASP A 112 -19.17 1.94 -10.23
N ALA A 113 -18.01 2.58 -10.02
CA ALA A 113 -17.83 3.99 -10.39
C ALA A 113 -17.64 4.10 -11.91
N ARG A 114 -18.30 5.08 -12.55
CA ARG A 114 -18.01 5.42 -13.95
C ARG A 114 -16.55 5.82 -14.06
N GLU A 115 -15.78 5.08 -14.86
CA GLU A 115 -14.39 5.40 -15.12
C GLU A 115 -14.27 6.76 -15.83
N PRO A 116 -13.27 7.58 -15.48
CA PRO A 116 -13.01 8.79 -16.24
C PRO A 116 -12.61 8.42 -17.66
N TRP A 117 -13.20 9.10 -18.65
CA TRP A 117 -12.92 8.93 -20.08
C TRP A 117 -11.56 9.51 -20.50
N TRP A 118 -10.76 10.02 -19.56
CA TRP A 118 -9.45 10.61 -19.81
C TRP A 118 -8.46 10.16 -18.72
N GLY A 119 -7.25 9.80 -19.13
CA GLY A 119 -6.19 9.34 -18.23
C GLY A 119 -6.29 7.88 -17.81
N THR A 120 -5.43 7.46 -16.88
CA THR A 120 -5.38 6.08 -16.37
C THR A 120 -6.54 5.81 -15.40
N SER A 121 -7.21 4.67 -15.53
CA SER A 121 -8.28 4.26 -14.62
C SER A 121 -7.78 4.29 -13.15
N PRO A 122 -8.45 5.02 -12.24
CA PRO A 122 -8.09 5.03 -10.81
C PRO A 122 -8.09 3.63 -10.19
N ARG A 123 -8.99 2.75 -10.69
CA ARG A 123 -9.03 1.35 -10.28
C ARG A 123 -7.80 0.58 -10.77
N LEU A 124 -7.33 0.83 -11.99
CA LEU A 124 -6.09 0.23 -12.49
C LEU A 124 -4.86 0.69 -11.67
N VAL A 125 -4.82 1.96 -11.28
CA VAL A 125 -3.76 2.47 -10.37
C VAL A 125 -3.80 1.70 -9.05
N ALA A 126 -4.97 1.59 -8.41
CA ALA A 126 -5.12 0.86 -7.15
C ALA A 126 -4.75 -0.64 -7.29
N LEU A 127 -5.18 -1.31 -8.38
CA LEU A 127 -4.82 -2.70 -8.69
C LEU A 127 -3.32 -2.89 -8.84
N THR A 128 -2.66 -2.00 -9.59
CA THR A 128 -1.22 -2.05 -9.81
C THR A 128 -0.46 -1.89 -8.49
N ARG A 129 -0.90 -0.98 -7.63
CA ARG A 129 -0.29 -0.75 -6.31
C ARG A 129 -0.51 -1.89 -5.34
N ALA A 130 -1.71 -2.47 -5.33
CA ALA A 130 -2.01 -3.66 -4.54
C ALA A 130 -1.11 -4.84 -4.96
N ALA A 131 -0.88 -5.00 -6.26
CA ALA A 131 0.04 -6.01 -6.79
C ALA A 131 1.51 -5.73 -6.38
N ASP A 132 1.97 -4.47 -6.48
CA ASP A 132 3.31 -4.07 -6.01
C ASP A 132 3.50 -4.42 -4.53
N VAL A 133 2.51 -4.12 -3.69
CA VAL A 133 2.53 -4.42 -2.24
C VAL A 133 2.57 -5.92 -1.99
N LEU A 134 1.76 -6.72 -2.69
CA LEU A 134 1.82 -8.18 -2.57
C LEU A 134 3.19 -8.74 -2.97
N ILE A 135 3.80 -8.23 -4.03
CA ILE A 135 5.15 -8.65 -4.43
C ILE A 135 6.15 -8.34 -3.30
N LEU A 136 6.05 -7.16 -2.68
CA LEU A 136 6.90 -6.80 -1.54
C LEU A 136 6.66 -7.71 -0.33
N ILE A 137 5.40 -8.02 0.02
CA ILE A 137 5.07 -8.99 1.08
C ILE A 137 5.71 -10.35 0.79
N GLY A 138 5.52 -10.85 -0.44
CA GLY A 138 6.07 -12.14 -0.87
C GLY A 138 7.58 -12.18 -0.77
N ARG A 139 8.25 -11.12 -1.22
CA ARG A 139 9.72 -10.97 -1.13
C ARG A 139 10.19 -10.92 0.31
N LEU A 140 9.58 -10.09 1.16
CA LEU A 140 9.94 -9.94 2.56
C LEU A 140 9.83 -11.25 3.33
N ARG A 141 8.71 -11.97 3.16
CA ARG A 141 8.53 -13.28 3.79
C ARG A 141 9.55 -14.29 3.28
N ARG A 142 9.82 -14.31 1.97
CA ARG A 142 10.84 -15.20 1.38
C ARG A 142 12.24 -14.94 1.92
N VAL A 143 12.68 -13.68 1.99
CA VAL A 143 14.04 -13.34 2.50
C VAL A 143 14.14 -13.58 4.01
N ALA A 144 13.02 -13.56 4.72
CA ALA A 144 12.93 -13.92 6.13
C ALA A 144 12.72 -15.43 6.38
N TYR A 145 12.72 -16.28 5.33
CA TYR A 145 12.43 -17.71 5.43
C TYR A 145 11.08 -18.04 6.12
N LEU A 146 10.09 -17.18 5.90
CA LEU A 146 8.73 -17.35 6.41
C LEU A 146 7.83 -17.92 5.31
N ASP A 147 6.95 -18.85 5.68
CA ASP A 147 5.96 -19.40 4.76
C ASP A 147 5.00 -18.33 4.25
N LEU A 148 4.57 -18.44 2.99
CA LEU A 148 3.49 -17.61 2.46
C LEU A 148 2.14 -18.20 2.87
N PRO A 149 1.31 -17.46 3.62
CA PRO A 149 0.02 -17.98 4.07
C PRO A 149 -0.91 -18.20 2.87
N GLN A 150 -1.85 -19.14 2.97
CA GLN A 150 -2.82 -19.40 1.88
C GLN A 150 -3.61 -18.14 1.47
N ALA A 151 -3.86 -17.22 2.41
CA ALA A 151 -4.48 -15.92 2.14
C ALA A 151 -3.69 -15.10 1.10
N PHE A 152 -2.35 -15.13 1.16
CA PHE A 152 -1.49 -14.44 0.19
C PHE A 152 -1.78 -14.88 -1.24
N TRP A 153 -1.80 -16.20 -1.47
CA TRP A 153 -2.03 -16.77 -2.80
C TRP A 153 -3.42 -16.46 -3.33
N ARG A 154 -4.44 -16.45 -2.46
CA ARG A 154 -5.80 -16.04 -2.84
C ARG A 154 -5.84 -14.57 -3.26
N SER A 155 -5.24 -13.67 -2.49
CA SER A 155 -5.17 -12.25 -2.84
C SER A 155 -4.38 -12.01 -4.12
N PHE A 156 -3.26 -12.72 -4.32
CA PHE A 156 -2.46 -12.63 -5.53
C PHE A 156 -3.26 -13.06 -6.77
N HIS A 157 -3.93 -14.21 -6.70
CA HIS A 157 -4.73 -14.72 -7.80
C HIS A 157 -5.95 -13.84 -8.11
N ALA A 158 -6.59 -13.26 -7.08
CA ALA A 158 -7.70 -12.33 -7.25
C ALA A 158 -7.26 -11.05 -7.98
N LEU A 159 -6.14 -10.44 -7.57
CA LEU A 159 -5.62 -9.23 -8.19
C LEU A 159 -5.14 -9.47 -9.63
N LEU A 160 -4.55 -10.62 -9.93
CA LEU A 160 -4.18 -10.99 -11.30
C LEU A 160 -5.40 -11.04 -12.22
N LEU A 161 -6.44 -11.78 -11.82
CA LEU A 161 -7.69 -11.91 -12.58
C LEU A 161 -8.36 -10.55 -12.79
N GLU A 162 -8.35 -9.70 -11.77
CA GLU A 162 -8.98 -8.38 -11.82
C GLU A 162 -8.19 -7.38 -12.68
N GLY A 163 -6.85 -7.46 -12.64
CA GLY A 163 -5.97 -6.70 -13.52
C GLY A 163 -6.14 -7.07 -14.99
N GLU A 164 -6.25 -8.36 -15.31
CA GLU A 164 -6.55 -8.83 -16.67
C GLU A 164 -7.89 -8.30 -17.17
N ARG A 165 -8.96 -8.44 -16.37
CA ARG A 165 -10.30 -7.93 -16.73
C ARG A 165 -10.30 -6.43 -16.99
N THR A 166 -9.62 -5.65 -16.15
CA THR A 166 -9.56 -4.19 -16.28
C THR A 166 -8.84 -3.78 -17.55
N ARG A 167 -7.70 -4.41 -17.88
CA ARG A 167 -6.98 -4.15 -19.14
C ARG A 167 -7.79 -4.54 -20.38
N HIS A 168 -8.56 -5.62 -20.31
CA HIS A 168 -9.46 -6.01 -21.38
C HIS A 168 -10.56 -4.95 -21.60
N LEU A 169 -11.13 -4.41 -20.51
CA LEU A 169 -12.12 -3.34 -20.58
C LEU A 169 -11.56 -2.09 -21.25
N GLU A 170 -10.38 -1.61 -20.82
CA GLU A 170 -9.72 -0.43 -21.40
C GLU A 170 -9.50 -0.59 -22.91
N LYS A 171 -8.99 -1.74 -23.36
CA LYS A 171 -8.82 -2.03 -24.80
C LYS A 171 -10.13 -2.00 -25.59
N HIS A 172 -11.23 -2.44 -24.98
CA HIS A 172 -12.54 -2.40 -25.62
C HIS A 172 -13.11 -0.98 -25.70
N LEU A 173 -12.86 -0.16 -24.68
CA LEU A 173 -13.24 1.25 -24.67
C LEU A 173 -12.45 2.03 -25.72
N GLU A 174 -11.12 1.85 -25.78
CA GLU A 174 -10.24 2.47 -26.79
C GLU A 174 -10.62 2.08 -28.23
N ALA A 175 -11.06 0.83 -28.45
CA ALA A 175 -11.47 0.36 -29.79
C ALA A 175 -12.87 0.83 -30.21
N SER A 176 -13.64 1.42 -29.29
CA SER A 176 -14.99 1.93 -29.54
C SER A 176 -15.02 3.45 -29.78
N GLU A 177 -13.85 4.12 -29.72
CA GLU A 177 -13.61 5.53 -30.07
C GLU A 177 -13.05 5.66 -31.49
#